data_AF-A0A5D8YLY7-F1
#
_entry.id   AF-A0A5D8YLY7-F1
#
_cell.length_a   1.000
_cell.length_b   1.000
_cell.length_c   1.000
_cell.angle_alpha   90.00
_cell.angle_beta   90.00
_cell.angle_gamma   90.00
#
_symmetry.space_group_name_H-M   'P 1'
#
loop_
_entity.id
_entity.type
_entity.pdbx_description
1 polymer ?
#
loop_
_entity_poly.entity_id
_entity_poly.type
_entity_poly.pdbx_seq_one_letter_code
_entity_poly.pdbx_strand_id
1 'polypeptide(L)' 'MHLKEEIKKTLAYSVYAANGAVVSRGNINNNTSTLDLGLLNTGVYILKIAGYNAIRIVKD' A
#
# COMPACT_ATOMS: atom_id res chain seq x y z
N MET A 1 -23.82 -13.03 -23.76
CA MET A 1 -23.05 -13.44 -22.56
C MET A 1 -22.03 -12.34 -22.28
N HIS A 2 -22.37 -11.36 -21.46
CA HIS A 2 -21.41 -10.31 -21.09
C HIS A 2 -20.52 -10.88 -20.00
N LEU A 3 -19.34 -11.38 -20.37
CA LEU A 3 -18.24 -11.56 -19.45
C LEU A 3 -17.84 -10.17 -18.97
N LYS A 4 -18.43 -9.73 -17.85
CA LYS A 4 -17.81 -8.68 -17.05
C LYS A 4 -16.60 -9.34 -16.41
N GLU A 5 -15.47 -9.34 -17.12
CA GLU A 5 -14.18 -9.51 -16.48
C GLU A 5 -14.04 -8.29 -15.56
N GLU A 6 -14.48 -8.44 -14.32
CA GLU A 6 -14.18 -7.49 -13.28
C GLU A 6 -12.66 -7.59 -13.09
N ILE A 7 -11.91 -6.81 -13.87
CA ILE A 7 -10.49 -6.60 -13.64
C ILE A 7 -10.44 -5.90 -12.29
N LYS A 8 -10.41 -6.69 -11.20
CA LYS A 8 -10.06 -6.22 -9.87
C LYS A 8 -8.65 -5.69 -9.99
N LYS A 9 -8.53 -4.41 -10.34
CA LYS A 9 -7.25 -3.75 -10.57
C LYS A 9 -6.49 -3.83 -9.26
N THR A 10 -5.61 -4.82 -9.20
CA THR A 10 -4.86 -5.12 -7.99
C THR A 10 -3.61 -4.27 -8.04
N LEU A 11 -3.54 -3.26 -7.17
CA LEU A 11 -2.40 -2.36 -7.06
C LEU A 11 -1.43 -2.93 -6.04
N ALA A 12 -0.19 -3.18 -6.45
CA ALA A 12 0.86 -3.54 -5.50
C ALA A 12 1.19 -2.34 -4.61
N TYR A 13 1.48 -2.57 -3.33
CA TYR A 13 2.00 -1.56 -2.43
C TYR A 13 3.27 -2.03 -1.74
N SER A 14 4.11 -1.06 -1.35
CA SER A 14 5.29 -1.26 -0.51
C SER A 14 5.41 -0.11 0.48
N VAL A 15 5.62 -0.43 1.76
CA VAL A 15 5.91 0.52 2.84
C VAL A 15 7.40 0.43 3.15
N TYR A 16 8.05 1.59 3.17
CA TYR A 16 9.47 1.75 3.47
C TYR A 16 9.62 2.51 4.78
N ALA A 17 10.50 2.05 5.66
CA ALA A 17 10.97 2.82 6.81
C ALA A 17 11.90 3.97 6.35
N ALA A 18 12.19 4.91 7.24
CA ALA A 18 13.07 6.05 6.96
C ALA A 18 14.49 5.65 6.52
N ASN A 19 14.97 4.47 6.94
CA ASN A 19 16.26 3.91 6.51
C ASN A 19 16.20 3.20 5.14
N GLY A 20 15.04 3.24 4.46
CA GLY A 20 14.82 2.60 3.15
C GLY A 20 14.45 1.10 3.22
N ALA A 21 14.38 0.50 4.42
CA ALA A 21 13.99 -0.90 4.55
C ALA A 21 12.50 -1.10 4.24
N VAL A 22 12.17 -2.15 3.48
CA VAL A 22 10.78 -2.54 3.22
C VAL A 22 10.22 -3.22 4.47
N VAL A 23 9.21 -2.60 5.09
CA VAL A 23 8.58 -3.10 6.32
C VAL A 23 7.23 -3.76 6.09
N SER A 24 6.56 -3.46 4.98
CA SER A 24 5.32 -4.12 4.56
C SER A 24 5.19 -4.07 3.05
N ARG A 25 4.59 -5.10 2.45
CA ARG A 25 4.29 -5.13 1.01
C ARG A 25 3.07 -6.00 0.77
N GLY A 26 2.34 -5.72 -0.29
CA GLY A 26 1.18 -6.53 -0.63
C GLY A 26 0.42 -5.97 -1.82
N ASN A 27 -0.85 -6.34 -1.89
CA ASN A 27 -1.71 -6.06 -3.03
C ASN A 27 -3.06 -5.54 -2.52
N ILE A 28 -3.48 -4.37 -3.02
CA ILE A 28 -4.75 -3.72 -2.71
C ILE A 28 -5.69 -3.98 -3.89
N ASN A 29 -6.85 -4.58 -3.66
CA ASN A 29 -7.90 -4.67 -4.67
C ASN A 29 -8.68 -3.36 -4.69
N ASN A 30 -8.65 -2.66 -5.83
CA ASN A 30 -9.23 -1.33 -5.95
C ASN A 30 -10.76 -1.38 -5.83
N ASN A 31 -11.27 -1.19 -4.59
CA ASN A 31 -12.45 -0.37 -4.26
C ASN A 31 -12.67 -0.25 -2.74
N THR A 32 -12.13 -1.15 -1.92
CA THR A 32 -12.42 -1.18 -0.46
C THR A 32 -11.28 -1.68 0.43
N SER A 33 -10.11 -2.07 -0.09
CA SER A 33 -9.06 -2.59 0.82
C SER A 33 -8.44 -1.47 1.65
N THR A 34 -8.44 -1.67 2.96
CA THR A 34 -7.75 -0.84 3.94
C THR A 34 -6.34 -1.38 4.13
N LEU A 35 -5.33 -0.51 4.12
CA LEU A 35 -3.98 -0.87 4.53
C LEU A 35 -3.86 -0.67 6.04
N ASP A 36 -3.68 -1.76 6.79
CA ASP A 36 -3.41 -1.68 8.22
C ASP A 36 -1.95 -1.26 8.48
N LEU A 37 -1.77 -0.10 9.09
CA LEU A 37 -0.49 0.48 9.50
C LEU A 37 -0.25 0.30 11.01
N GLY A 38 -1.11 -0.44 11.71
CA GLY A 38 -1.08 -0.72 13.15
C GLY A 38 0.20 -1.43 13.60
N LEU A 39 0.80 -2.26 12.75
CA LEU A 39 2.04 -2.98 13.03
C LEU A 39 3.31 -2.13 12.88
N LEU A 40 3.21 -0.91 12.35
CA LEU A 40 4.37 -0.01 12.26
C LEU A 40 4.71 0.54 13.65
N ASN A 41 6.00 0.64 13.98
CA ASN A 41 6.42 1.39 15.17
C ASN A 41 6.26 2.90 14.92
N THR A 42 6.25 3.72 15.97
CA THR A 42 6.34 5.18 15.87
C THR A 42 7.49 5.58 14.95
N GLY A 43 7.23 6.51 14.03
CA GLY A 43 8.23 6.96 13.06
C GLY A 43 7.65 7.41 11.72
N VAL A 44 8.56 7.62 10.77
CA VAL A 44 8.24 8.08 9.41
C VAL A 44 8.40 6.95 8.41
N TYR A 45 7.39 6.78 7.56
CA TYR A 45 7.36 5.77 6.50
C TYR A 45 6.95 6.36 5.17
N ILE A 46 7.35 5.69 4.09
CA ILE A 46 6.93 6.01 2.72
C ILE A 46 6.12 4.84 2.18
N LEU A 47 4.87 5.09 1.82
CA LEU A 47 4.01 4.12 1.13
C LEU A 47 4.04 4.40 -0.37
N LYS A 48 4.46 3.41 -1.16
CA LYS A 48 4.40 3.44 -2.62
C LYS A 48 3.27 2.53 -3.11
N ILE A 49 2.35 3.06 -3.91
CA ILE A 49 1.27 2.28 -4.53
C ILE A 49 1.43 2.29 -6.05
N ALA A 50 1.54 1.08 -6.64
CA ALA A 50 1.64 0.81 -8.06
C ALA A 50 2.66 1.68 -8.83
N GLY A 51 3.70 2.19 -8.16
CA GLY A 51 4.72 3.05 -8.76
C GLY A 51 4.30 4.51 -8.97
N TYR A 52 3.07 4.91 -8.63
CA TYR A 52 2.53 6.24 -8.99
C TYR A 52 2.50 7.24 -7.83
N ASN A 53 2.35 6.78 -6.58
CA ASN A 53 2.16 7.69 -5.44
C ASN A 53 3.04 7.27 -4.26
N ALA A 54 3.90 8.19 -3.81
CA ALA A 54 4.62 8.09 -2.54
C ALA A 54 3.90 8.93 -1.49
N ILE A 55 3.30 8.28 -0.50
CA ILE A 55 2.61 8.93 0.62
C ILE A 55 3.55 8.88 1.83
N ARG A 56 3.80 10.02 2.47
CA ARG A 56 4.50 10.07 3.76
C ARG A 56 3.51 9.74 4.87
N ILE A 57 3.84 8.74 5.67
CA ILE A 57 3.10 8.35 6.88
C ILE A 57 3.94 8.77 8.07
N VAL A 58 3.34 9.49 9.01
CA VAL A 58 3.92 9.77 10.33
C VAL A 58 3.04 9.05 11.34
N LYS A 59 3.64 8.13 12.08
CA LYS A 59 3.00 7.43 13.18
C LYS A 59 3.56 7.97 14.48
N ASP A 60 2.68 8.52 15.31
CA ASP A 60 2.98 8.96 16.67
C ASP A 60 2.90 7.78 17.64
#